data_AF-A0A1Q4D5B9-F1
#
_entry.id   AF-A0A1Q4D5B9-F1
#
_cell.length_a   1.000
_cell.length_b   1.000
_cell.length_c   1.000
_cell.angle_alpha   90.00
_cell.angle_beta   90.00
_cell.angle_gamma   90.00
#
_symmetry.space_group_name_H-M   'P 1'
#
loop_
_entity.id
_entity.type
_entity.pdbx_description
1 polymer ?
#
loop_
_entity_poly.entity_id
_entity_poly.type
_entity_poly.pdbx_seq_one_letter_code
_entity_poly.pdbx_strand_id
1 'polypeptide(L)' 'MNTTATATATVLDRLIQSGITEERARHHLASGWVRIDDTVVTDPSRPADPPAHVEIRIIGE' A
#
# COMPACT_ATOMS: atom_id res chain seq x y z
N MET A 1 -14.00 10.85 -21.15
CA MET A 1 -12.60 10.45 -20.85
C MET A 1 -12.65 9.49 -19.66
N ASN A 2 -12.96 8.21 -19.86
CA ASN A 2 -13.07 7.22 -18.78
C ASN A 2 -12.53 5.88 -19.26
N THR A 3 -11.22 5.67 -19.12
CA THR A 3 -10.64 4.33 -19.11
C THR A 3 -10.40 3.96 -17.65
N THR A 4 -11.42 3.39 -17.01
CA THR A 4 -11.25 2.65 -15.74
C THR A 4 -10.42 1.41 -16.05
N ALA A 5 -9.10 1.57 -16.02
CA ALA A 5 -8.23 0.42 -15.90
C ALA A 5 -8.57 -0.22 -14.55
N THR A 6 -9.17 -1.41 -14.57
CA THR A 6 -9.04 -2.41 -13.51
C THR A 6 -7.57 -2.83 -13.41
N ALA A 7 -6.68 -1.86 -13.20
CA ALA A 7 -5.33 -2.11 -12.78
C ALA A 7 -5.47 -2.60 -11.34
N THR A 8 -5.19 -3.87 -11.12
CA THR A 8 -5.14 -4.47 -9.79
C THR A 8 -4.44 -3.51 -8.85
N ALA A 9 -5.17 -2.93 -7.89
CA ALA A 9 -4.62 -1.87 -7.06
C ALA A 9 -3.49 -2.49 -6.24
N THR A 10 -2.26 -2.05 -6.46
CA THR A 10 -1.11 -2.58 -5.70
C THR A 10 -1.03 -1.87 -4.34
N VAL A 11 -0.28 -2.44 -3.42
CA VAL A 11 -0.01 -1.77 -2.13
C VAL A 11 0.56 -0.38 -2.35
N LEU A 12 1.50 -0.23 -3.29
CA LEU A 12 2.07 1.08 -3.59
C LEU A 12 1.03 2.07 -4.11
N ASP A 13 0.14 1.64 -5.02
CA ASP A 13 -0.96 2.47 -5.52
C ASP A 13 -1.89 2.92 -4.39
N ARG A 14 -2.25 2.01 -3.47
CA ARG A 14 -3.11 2.31 -2.32
C ARG A 14 -2.47 3.31 -1.37
N LEU A 15 -1.17 3.19 -1.12
CA LEU A 15 -0.41 4.14 -0.29
C LEU A 15 -0.37 5.53 -0.94
N ILE A 16 -0.16 5.59 -2.26
CA ILE A 16 -0.17 6.84 -3.03
C ILE A 16 -1.56 7.48 -3.03
N GLN A 17 -2.61 6.69 -3.24
CA GLN A 17 -4.00 7.15 -3.15
C GLN A 17 -4.36 7.68 -1.75
N SER A 18 -3.76 7.12 -0.70
CA SER A 18 -3.92 7.61 0.67
C SER A 18 -3.16 8.91 0.96
N GLY A 19 -2.43 9.46 -0.03
CA GLY A 19 -1.68 10.71 0.09
C GLY A 19 -0.22 10.52 0.53
N ILE A 20 0.30 9.30 0.53
CA ILE A 20 1.72 9.04 0.84
C ILE A 20 2.55 9.07 -0.43
N THR A 21 3.64 9.83 -0.41
CA THR A 21 4.59 9.86 -1.53
C THR A 21 5.20 8.47 -1.76
N GLU A 22 5.44 8.12 -3.02
CA GLU A 22 6.07 6.85 -3.42
C GLU A 22 7.33 6.53 -2.60
N GLU A 23 8.21 7.51 -2.37
CA GLU A 23 9.43 7.33 -1.58
C GLU A 23 9.13 6.91 -0.14
N ARG A 24 8.20 7.59 0.54
CA ARG A 24 7.75 7.23 1.89
C ARG A 24 7.08 5.86 1.90
N ALA A 25 6.24 5.57 0.92
CA ALA A 25 5.57 4.28 0.79
C ALA A 25 6.60 3.14 0.70
N ARG A 26 7.62 3.29 -0.14
CA ARG A 26 8.74 2.35 -0.25
C ARG A 26 9.53 2.23 1.05
N HIS A 27 9.77 3.34 1.75
CA HIS A 27 10.43 3.32 3.05
C HIS A 27 9.60 2.56 4.09
N HIS A 28 8.30 2.80 4.18
CA HIS A 28 7.39 2.09 5.09
C HIS A 28 7.30 0.59 4.76
N LEU A 29 7.30 0.23 3.48
CA LEU A 29 7.36 -1.16 3.01
C LEU A 29 8.67 -1.82 3.41
N ALA A 30 9.81 -1.16 3.18
CA ALA A 30 11.13 -1.68 3.56
C ALA A 30 11.27 -1.85 5.08
N SER A 31 10.67 -0.95 5.87
CA SER A 31 10.63 -1.05 7.33
C SER A 31 9.63 -2.08 7.87
N GLY A 32 8.81 -2.70 7.02
CA GLY A 32 7.79 -3.67 7.44
C GLY A 32 6.63 -3.06 8.24
N TRP A 33 6.34 -1.77 8.02
CA TRP A 33 5.24 -1.06 8.72
C TRP A 33 3.90 -1.21 8.00
N VAL A 34 3.90 -1.62 6.74
CA VAL A 34 2.67 -1.78 5.95
C VAL A 34 2.07 -3.16 6.23
N ARG A 35 0.77 -3.20 6.46
CA ARG A 35 0.00 -4.43 6.62
C ARG A 35 -1.18 -4.47 5.68
N ILE A 36 -1.50 -5.67 5.20
CA ILE A 36 -2.74 -5.98 4.50
C ILE A 36 -3.46 -7.07 5.29
N ASP A 37 -4.68 -6.83 5.74
CA ASP A 37 -5.49 -7.84 6.45
C ASP A 37 -4.69 -8.53 7.58
N ASP A 38 -4.04 -7.71 8.43
CA ASP A 38 -3.10 -8.09 9.51
C ASP A 38 -1.77 -8.74 9.08
N THR A 39 -1.56 -9.00 7.78
CA THR A 39 -0.30 -9.54 7.24
C THR A 39 0.69 -8.42 6.93
N VAL A 40 1.89 -8.45 7.51
CA VAL A 40 2.97 -7.51 7.14
C VAL A 40 3.37 -7.73 5.69
N VAL A 41 3.40 -6.65 4.92
CA VAL A 41 3.78 -6.65 3.51
C VAL A 41 4.93 -5.69 3.30
N THR A 42 5.96 -6.19 2.64
CA THR A 42 7.14 -5.41 2.23
C THR A 42 7.23 -5.27 0.71
N ASP A 43 6.41 -6.02 -0.03
CA ASP A 43 6.41 -6.01 -1.49
C ASP A 43 5.47 -4.92 -2.04
N PRO A 44 5.99 -3.90 -2.76
CA PRO A 44 5.17 -2.80 -3.30
C PRO A 44 4.22 -3.25 -4.41
N SER A 45 4.56 -4.34 -5.12
CA SER A 45 3.80 -4.86 -6.25
C SER A 45 2.71 -5.85 -5.82
N ARG A 46 2.61 -6.14 -4.53
CA ARG A 46 1.59 -7.06 -4.01
C ARG A 46 0.20 -6.51 -4.33
N PRO A 47 -0.71 -7.36 -4.84
CA PRO A 47 -2.09 -6.95 -5.07
C PRO A 47 -2.77 -6.63 -3.73
N ALA A 48 -3.44 -5.48 -3.69
CA ALA A 48 -4.17 -4.90 -2.58
C ALA A 48 -5.52 -4.37 -3.07
N ASP A 49 -6.21 -5.21 -3.86
CA ASP A 49 -7.52 -4.89 -4.43
C ASP A 49 -8.60 -4.86 -3.33
N PRO A 50 -9.61 -3.97 -3.41
CA PRO A 50 -10.75 -4.01 -2.51
C PRO A 50 -11.37 -5.41 -2.46
N PRO A 51 -11.76 -5.94 -1.29
CA PRO A 51 -11.95 -5.26 0.00
C PRO A 51 -10.71 -5.24 0.91
N ALA A 52 -9.50 -5.50 0.40
CA ALA A 52 -8.30 -5.59 1.22
C ALA A 52 -8.03 -4.29 1.99
N HIS A 53 -7.83 -4.41 3.30
CA HIS A 53 -7.51 -3.28 4.17
C HIS A 53 -5.99 -3.07 4.19
N VAL A 54 -5.53 -1.94 3.67
CA VAL A 54 -4.12 -1.53 3.72
C VAL A 54 -3.95 -0.52 4.85
N GLU A 55 -3.11 -0.84 5.82
CA GLU A 55 -2.80 0.02 6.96
C GLU A 55 -1.28 0.21 7.09
N ILE A 56 -0.88 1.34 7.65
CA ILE A 56 0.51 1.61 8.00
C ILE A 56 0.58 1.73 9.51
N ARG A 57 1.29 0.81 10.14
CA ARG A 57 1.52 0.79 11.58
C ARG A 57 2.95 1.18 11.86
N ILE A 58 3.17 2.47 12.05
CA ILE A 58 4.46 3.02 12.46
C ILE A 58 4.65 2.66 13.94
N ILE A 59 5.52 1.69 14.23
CA ILE A 59 5.95 1.40 15.61
C ILE A 59 7.06 2.39 15.98
N GLY A 60 6.67 3.61 16.33
CA GLY A 60 7.59 4.65 16.75
C GLY A 60 6.84 5.80 17.40
N GLU A 61 6.87 5.81 18.72
CA GLU A 61 6.67 7.01 19.55
C GLU A 61 7.79 8.03 19.32
#